data_AF-A0A382M156-F1
#
_entry.id   AF-A0A382M156-F1
#
_cell.length_a   1.000
_cell.length_b   1.000
_cell.length_c   1.000
_cell.angle_alpha   90.00
_cell.angle_beta   90.00
_cell.angle_gamma   90.00
#
_symmetry.space_group_name_H-M   'P 1'
#
loop_
_entity.id
_entity.type
_entity.pdbx_description
1 polymer ?
#
loop_
_entity_poly.entity_id
_entity_poly.type
_entity_poly.pdbx_seq_one_letter_code
_entity_poly.pdbx_strand_id
1 'polypeptide(L)'
;MRNLRDENDELLRMRIPRKDLFEFQSEVFRSLPYKELHHESWFQDRVISFINKSIVDGEVTVPSSSSRMLFLIQAVNLSMQQINCSSSTLIVNRRPWFDVYKNYATNYGIKLVETYKPFRQVFNKLELNAFIRIFPTLYILLKNIKYKKLGSSKLNDLPKLFIDGRGDINLENNGYHSDFFWLFNSDFPVKNVLCQYHSESEKKSLDEYGINTTSGHANNNSENEVKIKKIHISNTSNNPQESKQIKAMLASYEAIRTFWSIFFKTHNVKVNMIWHRFDNHHMGVADAIKDVGGISVYWPLSFDGHRQIGANSDVDVAFCFSQYSADLEKQTNSKSSYNIITGYPRDYSGPLLKKEAKKLREKLIDNGAKKIVFVIDENSVDDSRWH
;
A
#
# COMPACT_ATOMS: atom_id res chain seq x y z
N MET A 1 5.43 20.94 -0.09
CA MET A 1 4.15 21.54 -0.56
C MET A 1 3.66 22.49 0.52
N ARG A 2 2.92 23.55 0.15
CA ARG A 2 2.43 24.56 1.11
C ARG A 2 1.61 23.90 2.24
N ASN A 3 1.81 24.33 3.48
CA ASN A 3 1.01 23.95 4.65
C ASN A 3 -0.38 24.60 4.54
N LEU A 4 -1.23 24.08 3.66
CA LEU A 4 -2.61 24.53 3.52
C LEU A 4 -3.45 23.91 4.63
N ARG A 5 -4.13 24.78 5.37
CA ARG A 5 -5.01 24.44 6.49
C ARG A 5 -6.42 24.94 6.19
N ASP A 6 -7.41 24.22 6.70
CA ASP A 6 -8.79 24.66 6.62
C ASP A 6 -9.16 25.62 7.76
N GLU A 7 -10.43 25.99 7.82
CA GLU A 7 -11.01 26.90 8.82
C GLU A 7 -10.86 26.42 10.27
N ASN A 8 -10.64 25.11 10.49
CA ASN A 8 -10.40 24.53 11.82
C ASN A 8 -8.90 24.36 12.12
N ASP A 9 -8.04 25.02 11.34
CA ASP A 9 -6.58 24.86 11.38
C ASP A 9 -6.10 23.42 11.07
N GLU A 10 -6.93 22.56 10.47
CA GLU A 10 -6.52 21.19 10.11
C GLU A 10 -5.75 21.20 8.80
N LEU A 11 -4.59 20.54 8.76
CA LEU A 11 -3.84 20.34 7.52
C LEU A 11 -4.67 19.55 6.50
N LEU A 12 -4.89 20.14 5.32
CA LEU A 12 -5.66 19.49 4.24
C LEU A 12 -5.11 18.12 3.85
N ARG A 13 -3.77 17.95 3.89
CA ARG A 13 -3.10 16.68 3.59
C ARG A 13 -3.48 15.55 4.55
N MET A 14 -3.89 15.88 5.78
CA MET A 14 -4.34 14.92 6.78
C MET A 14 -5.85 14.69 6.67
N ARG A 15 -6.62 15.78 6.49
CA ARG A 15 -8.08 15.71 6.40
C ARG A 15 -8.57 14.91 5.19
N ILE A 16 -7.97 15.13 4.02
CA ILE A 16 -8.42 14.50 2.76
C ILE A 16 -8.43 12.96 2.85
N PRO A 17 -7.35 12.26 3.22
CA PRO A 17 -7.38 10.80 3.36
C PRO A 17 -8.18 10.30 4.58
N ARG A 18 -8.37 11.14 5.60
CA ARG A 18 -9.13 10.81 6.82
C ARG A 18 -10.65 10.96 6.66
N LYS A 19 -11.10 11.84 5.75
CA LYS A 19 -12.50 12.22 5.58
C LYS A 19 -12.91 12.32 4.11
N ASP A 20 -12.40 13.29 3.36
CA ASP A 20 -12.94 13.68 2.06
C ASP A 20 -12.91 12.53 1.04
N LEU A 21 -11.87 11.67 1.07
CA LEU A 21 -11.80 10.51 0.18
C LEU A 21 -12.82 9.41 0.52
N PHE A 22 -13.25 9.27 1.77
CA PHE A 22 -14.33 8.34 2.12
C PHE A 22 -15.66 8.78 1.53
N GLU A 23 -15.96 10.08 1.63
CA GLU A 23 -17.16 10.68 1.03
C GLU A 23 -17.11 10.54 -0.50
N PHE A 24 -15.97 10.92 -1.11
CA PHE A 24 -15.76 10.77 -2.55
C PHE A 24 -15.95 9.32 -3.02
N GLN A 25 -15.34 8.34 -2.35
CA GLN A 25 -15.47 6.93 -2.70
C GLN A 25 -16.93 6.47 -2.61
N SER A 26 -17.64 6.91 -1.57
CA SER A 26 -19.06 6.61 -1.39
C SER A 26 -19.93 7.15 -2.52
N GLU A 27 -19.67 8.38 -2.97
CA GLU A 27 -20.33 8.99 -4.12
C GLU A 27 -20.00 8.27 -5.44
N VAL A 28 -18.76 7.82 -5.63
CA VAL A 28 -18.39 6.98 -6.77
C VAL A 28 -19.23 5.69 -6.79
N PHE A 29 -19.37 5.00 -5.64
CA PHE A 29 -20.17 3.77 -5.58
C PHE A 29 -21.66 3.99 -5.84
N ARG A 30 -22.19 5.17 -5.53
CA ARG A 30 -23.58 5.54 -5.82
C ARG A 30 -23.81 5.96 -7.27
N SER A 31 -22.75 6.37 -7.97
CA SER A 31 -22.81 6.86 -9.35
C SER A 31 -23.32 5.80 -10.33
N LEU A 32 -24.06 6.26 -11.35
CA LEU A 32 -24.53 5.39 -12.43
C LEU A 32 -23.37 4.68 -13.16
N PRO A 33 -22.25 5.35 -13.51
CA PRO A 33 -21.13 4.70 -14.18
C PRO A 33 -20.56 3.51 -13.40
N TYR A 34 -20.41 3.62 -12.07
CA TYR A 34 -19.88 2.52 -11.27
C TYR A 34 -20.84 1.33 -11.25
N LYS A 35 -22.14 1.59 -11.08
CA LYS A 35 -23.19 0.56 -11.07
C LYS A 35 -23.32 -0.15 -12.43
N GLU A 36 -23.20 0.58 -13.53
CA GLU A 36 -23.28 0.01 -14.88
C GLU A 36 -22.06 -0.85 -15.25
N LEU A 37 -20.88 -0.52 -14.73
CA LEU A 37 -19.66 -1.28 -14.96
C LEU A 37 -19.54 -2.51 -14.05
N HIS A 38 -20.24 -2.50 -12.92
CA HIS A 38 -20.24 -3.59 -11.96
C HIS A 38 -20.67 -4.92 -12.59
N HIS A 39 -19.97 -6.01 -12.23
CA HIS A 39 -20.27 -7.36 -12.70
C HIS A 39 -20.22 -8.35 -11.53
N GLU A 40 -21.05 -9.41 -11.57
CA GLU A 40 -21.14 -10.41 -10.50
C GLU A 40 -19.80 -11.11 -10.18
N SER A 41 -18.94 -11.27 -11.18
CA SER A 41 -17.60 -11.84 -11.02
C SER A 41 -16.68 -11.01 -10.10
N TRP A 42 -17.07 -9.80 -9.69
CA TRP A 42 -16.33 -9.01 -8.70
C TRP A 42 -16.52 -9.51 -7.27
N PHE A 43 -17.57 -10.30 -7.00
CA PHE A 43 -17.82 -10.88 -5.68
C PHE A 43 -16.93 -12.10 -5.36
N GLN A 44 -16.11 -12.54 -6.31
CA GLN A 44 -15.14 -13.59 -6.04
C GLN A 44 -13.89 -13.00 -5.37
N ASP A 45 -13.36 -13.74 -4.39
CA ASP A 45 -12.13 -13.41 -3.68
C ASP A 45 -12.11 -11.94 -3.21
N ARG A 46 -11.01 -11.20 -3.40
CA ARG A 46 -10.85 -9.80 -2.95
C ARG A 46 -10.97 -8.80 -4.10
N VAL A 47 -11.54 -9.20 -5.24
CA VAL A 47 -11.62 -8.37 -6.46
C VAL A 47 -12.32 -7.04 -6.18
N ILE A 48 -13.49 -7.06 -5.53
CA ILE A 48 -14.22 -5.83 -5.20
C ILE A 48 -13.44 -4.94 -4.23
N SER A 49 -12.77 -5.51 -3.22
CA SER A 49 -11.94 -4.77 -2.28
C SER A 49 -10.78 -4.09 -3.01
N PHE A 50 -10.13 -4.82 -3.93
CA PHE A 50 -9.05 -4.29 -4.78
C PHE A 50 -9.53 -3.11 -5.63
N ILE A 51 -10.64 -3.24 -6.36
CA ILE A 51 -11.20 -2.17 -7.20
C ILE A 51 -11.54 -0.94 -6.35
N ASN A 52 -12.27 -1.17 -5.24
CA ASN A 52 -12.75 -0.12 -4.37
C ASN A 52 -11.59 0.71 -3.79
N LYS A 53 -10.55 0.02 -3.32
CA LYS A 53 -9.34 0.69 -2.86
C LYS A 53 -8.63 1.45 -3.99
N SER A 54 -8.53 0.84 -5.17
CA SER A 54 -7.86 1.43 -6.34
C SER A 54 -8.46 2.78 -6.79
N ILE A 55 -9.77 2.98 -6.62
CA ILE A 55 -10.47 4.21 -7.05
C ILE A 55 -9.95 5.47 -6.33
N VAL A 56 -9.50 5.32 -5.10
CA VAL A 56 -9.01 6.42 -4.23
C VAL A 56 -7.53 6.29 -3.90
N ASP A 57 -6.85 5.33 -4.52
CA ASP A 57 -5.43 5.08 -4.31
C ASP A 57 -4.54 6.24 -4.80
N GLY A 58 -3.36 6.34 -4.18
CA GLY A 58 -2.35 7.33 -4.51
C GLY A 58 -2.41 8.61 -3.66
N GLU A 59 -1.22 9.14 -3.40
CA GLU A 59 -1.02 10.33 -2.57
C GLU A 59 -1.33 11.63 -3.30
N VAL A 60 -1.34 12.73 -2.55
CA VAL A 60 -1.47 14.11 -3.05
C VAL A 60 -0.31 14.54 -3.97
N THR A 61 0.79 13.78 -4.01
CA THR A 61 1.93 13.97 -4.93
C THR A 61 1.64 13.42 -6.33
N VAL A 62 0.74 12.44 -6.45
CA VAL A 62 0.44 11.73 -7.70
C VAL A 62 -0.57 12.55 -8.52
N PRO A 63 -0.21 13.07 -9.71
CA PRO A 63 -1.08 13.98 -10.46
C PRO A 63 -2.46 13.40 -10.83
N SER A 64 -2.53 12.09 -11.04
CA SER A 64 -3.75 11.36 -11.41
C SER A 64 -4.55 10.84 -10.22
N SER A 65 -4.10 11.01 -8.98
CA SER A 65 -4.82 10.48 -7.81
C SER A 65 -6.06 11.31 -7.50
N SER A 66 -7.02 10.68 -6.83
CA SER A 66 -8.22 11.34 -6.32
C SER A 66 -7.85 12.34 -5.21
N SER A 67 -6.88 11.96 -4.36
CA SER A 67 -6.31 12.83 -3.32
C SER A 67 -5.79 14.16 -3.87
N ARG A 68 -5.04 14.13 -4.98
CA ARG A 68 -4.54 15.35 -5.64
C ARG A 68 -5.67 16.25 -6.13
N MET A 69 -6.70 15.69 -6.74
CA MET A 69 -7.81 16.49 -7.28
C MET A 69 -8.58 17.19 -6.17
N LEU A 70 -8.94 16.46 -5.10
CA LEU A 70 -9.62 17.06 -3.95
C LEU A 70 -8.75 18.15 -3.31
N PHE A 71 -7.45 17.91 -3.18
CA PHE A 71 -6.51 18.91 -2.68
C PHE A 71 -6.46 20.18 -3.55
N LEU A 72 -6.46 20.05 -4.87
CA LEU A 72 -6.45 21.21 -5.78
C LEU A 72 -7.75 22.02 -5.68
N ILE A 73 -8.91 21.34 -5.61
CA ILE A 73 -10.20 22.01 -5.40
C ILE A 73 -10.17 22.81 -4.08
N GLN A 74 -9.67 22.19 -3.01
CA GLN A 74 -9.57 22.87 -1.71
C GLN A 74 -8.56 24.02 -1.70
N ALA A 75 -7.43 23.87 -2.41
CA ALA A 75 -6.47 24.96 -2.55
C ALA A 75 -7.07 26.18 -3.27
N VAL A 76 -7.89 25.95 -4.29
CA VAL A 76 -8.64 27.02 -4.97
C VAL A 76 -9.64 27.65 -4.01
N ASN A 77 -10.41 26.85 -3.26
CA ASN A 77 -11.36 27.35 -2.27
C ASN A 77 -10.68 28.26 -1.23
N LEU A 78 -9.56 27.83 -0.65
CA LEU A 78 -8.78 28.65 0.28
C LEU A 78 -8.28 29.95 -0.37
N SER A 79 -7.85 29.89 -1.63
CA SER A 79 -7.39 31.07 -2.35
C SER A 79 -8.55 32.04 -2.63
N MET A 80 -9.74 31.52 -2.94
CA MET A 80 -10.97 32.31 -3.11
C MET A 80 -11.35 33.04 -1.82
N GLN A 81 -11.29 32.35 -0.68
CA GLN A 81 -11.55 32.95 0.64
C GLN A 81 -10.58 34.09 0.95
N GLN A 82 -9.28 33.93 0.61
CA GLN A 82 -8.27 34.98 0.83
C GLN A 82 -8.52 36.26 0.03
N ILE A 83 -9.12 36.15 -1.16
CA ILE A 83 -9.39 37.30 -2.05
C ILE A 83 -10.87 37.72 -2.05
N ASN A 84 -11.68 37.20 -1.12
CA ASN A 84 -13.13 37.42 -1.04
C ASN A 84 -13.88 37.16 -2.36
N CYS A 85 -13.49 36.10 -3.07
CA CYS A 85 -14.14 35.68 -4.31
C CYS A 85 -15.17 34.58 -4.03
N SER A 86 -16.41 34.75 -4.50
CA SER A 86 -17.52 33.81 -4.25
C SER A 86 -17.61 32.67 -5.27
N SER A 87 -16.96 32.80 -6.43
CA SER A 87 -16.99 31.77 -7.48
C SER A 87 -15.71 31.72 -8.29
N SER A 88 -15.26 30.52 -8.65
CA SER A 88 -14.10 30.34 -9.52
C SER A 88 -14.34 29.24 -10.55
N THR A 89 -13.56 29.24 -11.62
CA THR A 89 -13.51 28.15 -12.58
C THR A 89 -12.17 27.44 -12.46
N LEU A 90 -12.21 26.14 -12.15
CA LEU A 90 -11.04 25.27 -12.14
C LEU A 90 -11.06 24.41 -13.39
N ILE A 91 -10.05 24.57 -14.25
CA ILE A 91 -9.88 23.79 -15.48
C ILE A 91 -8.94 22.62 -15.18
N VAL A 92 -9.38 21.40 -15.49
CA VAL A 92 -8.62 20.17 -15.22
C VAL A 92 -8.62 19.24 -16.40
N ASN A 93 -7.61 18.38 -16.49
CA ASN A 93 -7.60 17.32 -17.48
C ASN A 93 -8.77 16.35 -17.27
N ARG A 94 -9.35 15.92 -18.38
CA ARG A 94 -10.39 14.89 -18.40
C ARG A 94 -9.93 13.63 -17.64
N ARG A 95 -10.79 13.10 -16.77
CA ARG A 95 -10.48 11.95 -15.90
C ARG A 95 -11.75 11.19 -15.50
N PRO A 96 -11.63 9.91 -15.09
CA PRO A 96 -12.76 9.13 -14.59
C PRO A 96 -13.42 9.77 -13.36
N TRP A 97 -14.72 9.50 -13.20
CA TRP A 97 -15.56 9.98 -12.09
C TRP A 97 -15.70 11.50 -12.06
N PHE A 98 -15.64 12.15 -13.23
CA PHE A 98 -15.63 13.61 -13.35
C PHE A 98 -16.84 14.27 -12.67
N ASP A 99 -18.03 13.68 -12.83
CA ASP A 99 -19.24 14.22 -12.20
C ASP A 99 -19.19 14.22 -10.68
N VAL A 100 -18.51 13.24 -10.06
CA VAL A 100 -18.32 13.22 -8.60
C VAL A 100 -17.40 14.36 -8.16
N TYR A 101 -16.31 14.61 -8.88
CA TYR A 101 -15.44 15.77 -8.62
C TYR A 101 -16.16 17.10 -8.84
N LYS A 102 -16.98 17.17 -9.88
CA LYS A 102 -17.77 18.36 -10.21
C LYS A 102 -18.75 18.67 -9.09
N ASN A 103 -19.44 17.67 -8.56
CA ASN A 103 -20.34 17.82 -7.41
C ASN A 103 -19.57 18.28 -6.17
N TYR A 104 -18.43 17.65 -5.88
CA TYR A 104 -17.56 18.06 -4.77
C TYR A 104 -17.09 19.52 -4.90
N ALA A 105 -16.68 19.95 -6.10
CA ALA A 105 -16.24 21.33 -6.37
C ALA A 105 -17.38 22.36 -6.24
N THR A 106 -18.60 21.97 -6.64
CA THR A 106 -19.78 22.84 -6.58
C THR A 106 -20.12 23.24 -5.14
N ASN A 107 -19.85 22.37 -4.16
CA ASN A 107 -20.03 22.68 -2.74
C ASN A 107 -19.17 23.85 -2.25
N TYR A 108 -18.14 24.24 -3.01
CA TYR A 108 -17.24 25.35 -2.70
C TYR A 108 -17.40 26.53 -3.68
N GLY A 109 -18.47 26.58 -4.48
CA GLY A 109 -18.65 27.62 -5.49
C GLY A 109 -17.67 27.52 -6.67
N ILE A 110 -17.03 26.36 -6.88
CA ILE A 110 -16.05 26.14 -7.93
C ILE A 110 -16.70 25.40 -9.10
N LYS A 111 -16.74 26.05 -10.26
CA LYS A 111 -17.10 25.40 -11.53
C LYS A 111 -15.93 24.57 -12.04
N LEU A 112 -16.06 23.25 -12.03
CA LEU A 112 -15.06 22.35 -12.60
C LEU A 112 -15.30 22.19 -14.11
N VAL A 113 -14.27 22.42 -14.92
CA VAL A 113 -14.33 22.29 -16.39
C VAL A 113 -13.26 21.29 -16.84
N GLU A 114 -13.66 20.29 -17.61
CA GLU A 114 -12.72 19.35 -18.22
C GLU A 114 -12.11 19.93 -19.50
N THR A 115 -10.81 19.70 -19.69
CA THR A 115 -10.11 19.93 -20.95
C THR A 115 -9.49 18.63 -21.45
N TYR A 116 -9.41 18.50 -22.77
CA TYR A 116 -8.64 17.46 -23.42
C TYR A 116 -7.16 17.84 -23.40
N LYS A 117 -6.29 16.88 -23.10
CA LYS A 117 -4.87 17.07 -23.37
C LYS A 117 -4.69 17.19 -24.89
N PRO A 118 -3.94 18.18 -25.39
CA PRO A 118 -3.49 18.13 -26.78
C PRO A 118 -2.69 16.84 -27.00
N PHE A 119 -2.85 16.23 -28.17
CA PHE A 119 -2.38 14.90 -28.60
C PHE A 119 -0.86 14.66 -28.54
N ARG A 120 -0.09 15.54 -27.89
CA ARG A 120 1.35 15.42 -27.68
C ARG A 120 1.64 15.15 -26.21
N GLN A 121 1.55 13.89 -25.80
CA GLN A 121 2.29 13.42 -24.63
C GLN A 121 2.90 12.05 -24.89
N VAL A 122 4.23 12.06 -24.87
CA VAL A 122 5.17 10.95 -24.69
C VAL A 122 4.53 9.83 -23.86
N PHE A 123 4.57 8.59 -24.39
CA PHE A 123 4.25 7.37 -23.65
C PHE A 123 4.87 7.45 -22.26
N ASN A 124 4.06 7.62 -21.23
CA ASN A 124 4.57 7.78 -19.88
C ASN A 124 4.77 6.38 -19.23
N LYS A 125 5.66 6.30 -18.24
CA LYS A 125 6.00 5.04 -17.55
C LYS A 125 4.77 4.35 -16.94
N LEU A 126 3.75 5.11 -16.53
CA LEU A 126 2.52 4.58 -15.94
C LEU A 126 1.66 3.85 -16.99
N GLU A 127 1.52 4.41 -18.18
CA GLU A 127 0.81 3.81 -19.31
C GLU A 127 1.52 2.56 -19.82
N LEU A 128 2.86 2.57 -19.87
CA LEU A 128 3.65 1.39 -20.20
C LEU A 128 3.45 0.28 -19.16
N ASN A 129 3.50 0.62 -17.87
CA ASN A 129 3.26 -0.34 -16.79
C ASN A 129 1.84 -0.91 -16.84
N ALA A 130 0.83 -0.09 -17.13
CA ALA A 130 -0.54 -0.53 -17.31
C ALA A 130 -0.68 -1.47 -18.51
N PHE A 131 -0.02 -1.17 -19.63
CA PHE A 131 -0.01 -2.01 -20.82
C PHE A 131 0.63 -3.38 -20.56
N ILE A 132 1.79 -3.41 -19.88
CA ILE A 132 2.48 -4.65 -19.52
C ILE A 132 1.58 -5.56 -18.67
N ARG A 133 0.80 -4.98 -17.75
CA ARG A 133 -0.11 -5.74 -16.86
C ARG A 133 -1.27 -6.41 -17.60
N ILE A 134 -1.59 -5.99 -18.83
CA ILE A 134 -2.59 -6.69 -19.67
C ILE A 134 -2.09 -8.09 -20.06
N PHE A 135 -0.77 -8.31 -20.07
CA PHE A 135 -0.15 -9.57 -20.46
C PHE A 135 0.62 -10.16 -19.27
N PRO A 136 -0.01 -10.99 -18.41
CA PRO A 136 0.63 -11.54 -17.22
C PRO A 136 1.97 -12.23 -17.49
N THR A 137 2.10 -12.96 -18.60
CA THR A 137 3.36 -13.61 -19.01
C THR A 137 4.48 -12.62 -19.29
N LEU A 138 4.19 -11.51 -19.99
CA LEU A 138 5.13 -10.42 -20.23
C LEU A 138 5.48 -9.70 -18.92
N TYR A 139 4.49 -9.45 -18.06
CA TYR A 139 4.70 -8.87 -16.74
C TYR A 139 5.67 -9.71 -15.89
N ILE A 140 5.46 -11.03 -15.84
CA ILE A 140 6.34 -11.96 -15.14
C ILE A 140 7.74 -11.94 -15.73
N LEU A 141 7.87 -12.00 -17.06
CA LEU A 141 9.16 -11.94 -17.75
C LEU A 141 9.94 -10.68 -17.37
N LEU A 142 9.31 -9.51 -17.47
CA LEU A 142 9.94 -8.23 -17.15
C LEU A 142 10.30 -8.12 -15.66
N LYS A 143 9.44 -8.63 -14.77
CA LYS A 143 9.74 -8.68 -13.33
C LYS A 143 10.93 -9.59 -13.05
N ASN A 144 11.01 -10.76 -13.71
CA ASN A 144 12.11 -11.70 -13.60
C ASN A 144 13.45 -11.19 -14.16
N ILE A 145 13.45 -10.30 -15.15
CA ILE A 145 14.69 -9.69 -15.68
C ILE A 145 15.43 -8.92 -14.59
N LYS A 146 14.71 -8.26 -13.67
CA LYS A 146 15.31 -7.56 -12.52
C LYS A 146 16.12 -8.52 -11.63
N TYR A 147 15.73 -9.79 -11.58
CA TYR A 147 16.29 -10.79 -10.67
C TYR A 147 17.41 -11.65 -11.27
N LYS A 148 17.63 -11.61 -12.59
CA LYS A 148 18.74 -12.33 -13.25
C LYS A 148 20.14 -11.88 -12.78
N LYS A 149 20.26 -10.71 -12.18
CA LYS A 149 21.53 -10.17 -11.64
C LYS A 149 21.85 -10.65 -10.23
N LEU A 150 20.87 -11.22 -9.53
CA LEU A 150 21.01 -11.71 -8.16
C LEU A 150 21.34 -13.21 -8.23
N GLY A 151 22.30 -13.70 -7.45
CA GLY A 151 22.83 -15.07 -7.56
C GLY A 151 21.81 -16.20 -7.31
N SER A 152 22.28 -17.45 -7.24
CA SER A 152 21.42 -18.61 -6.93
C SER A 152 20.92 -18.59 -5.49
N SER A 153 19.68 -19.00 -5.26
CA SER A 153 19.06 -19.11 -3.92
C SER A 153 19.37 -20.45 -3.24
N LYS A 154 19.43 -20.43 -1.90
CA LYS A 154 19.43 -21.65 -1.10
C LYS A 154 17.99 -22.00 -0.75
N LEU A 155 17.45 -23.05 -1.37
CA LEU A 155 16.07 -23.47 -1.18
C LEU A 155 16.03 -24.88 -0.59
N ASN A 156 15.25 -25.05 0.47
CA ASN A 156 14.75 -26.35 0.90
C ASN A 156 13.29 -26.53 0.46
N ASP A 157 12.77 -27.75 0.51
CA ASP A 157 11.38 -28.03 0.11
C ASP A 157 10.36 -27.82 1.24
N LEU A 158 10.78 -27.31 2.41
CA LEU A 158 9.87 -27.11 3.53
C LEU A 158 8.86 -25.98 3.23
N PRO A 159 7.63 -26.06 3.78
CA PRO A 159 6.68 -24.96 3.77
C PRO A 159 7.25 -23.71 4.45
N LYS A 160 7.12 -22.55 3.79
CA LYS A 160 7.76 -21.31 4.26
C LYS A 160 6.76 -20.22 4.65
N LEU A 161 7.19 -19.40 5.60
CA LEU A 161 6.68 -18.05 5.85
C LEU A 161 7.56 -17.08 5.06
N PHE A 162 6.97 -16.37 4.11
CA PHE A 162 7.63 -15.29 3.39
C PHE A 162 7.42 -13.97 4.11
N ILE A 163 8.53 -13.27 4.38
CA ILE A 163 8.52 -11.94 5.01
C ILE A 163 8.69 -10.89 3.92
N ASP A 164 7.64 -10.12 3.68
CA ASP A 164 7.71 -8.85 2.95
C ASP A 164 7.93 -7.73 3.97
N GLY A 165 9.19 -7.58 4.39
CA GLY A 165 9.66 -6.69 5.47
C GLY A 165 9.96 -5.25 5.01
N ARG A 166 10.31 -4.36 5.94
CA ARG A 166 10.72 -2.98 5.61
C ARG A 166 12.14 -2.91 5.02
N GLY A 167 12.92 -3.98 5.19
CA GLY A 167 14.34 -4.06 4.83
C GLY A 167 15.27 -3.95 6.03
N ASP A 168 14.75 -4.09 7.26
CA ASP A 168 15.51 -4.01 8.50
C ASP A 168 16.17 -5.37 8.80
N ILE A 169 17.24 -5.68 8.07
CA ILE A 169 18.01 -6.94 8.20
C ILE A 169 18.98 -6.87 9.39
N ASN A 170 18.43 -6.83 10.60
CA ASN A 170 19.18 -7.02 11.84
C ASN A 170 18.85 -8.40 12.42
N LEU A 171 19.85 -9.27 12.51
CA LEU A 171 19.69 -10.66 12.95
C LEU A 171 20.07 -10.91 14.42
N GLU A 172 20.32 -9.84 15.16
CA GLU A 172 20.70 -9.88 16.56
C GLU A 172 19.52 -9.50 17.47
N ASN A 173 19.38 -10.21 18.60
CA ASN A 173 18.44 -9.82 19.66
C ASN A 173 19.05 -8.74 20.57
N ASN A 174 19.34 -7.58 20.00
CA ASN A 174 20.03 -6.46 20.64
C ASN A 174 19.09 -5.26 20.92
N GLY A 175 17.80 -5.39 20.60
CA GLY A 175 16.77 -4.36 20.81
C GLY A 175 16.64 -3.34 19.68
N TYR A 176 17.57 -3.31 18.72
CA TYR A 176 17.45 -2.50 17.52
C TYR A 176 16.34 -3.03 16.59
N HIS A 177 15.87 -2.18 15.67
CA HIS A 177 14.83 -2.56 14.70
C HIS A 177 15.24 -3.78 13.87
N SER A 178 14.29 -4.68 13.66
CA SER A 178 14.46 -5.89 12.86
C SER A 178 13.11 -6.35 12.32
N ASP A 179 13.06 -6.75 11.06
CA ASP A 179 11.90 -7.43 10.46
C ASP A 179 11.69 -8.85 11.03
N PHE A 180 12.68 -9.37 11.74
CA PHE A 180 12.73 -10.72 12.32
C PHE A 180 12.58 -10.73 13.85
N PHE A 181 12.14 -9.62 14.45
CA PHE A 181 12.02 -9.51 15.92
C PHE A 181 11.23 -10.67 16.56
N TRP A 182 10.20 -11.16 15.87
CA TRP A 182 9.37 -12.28 16.32
C TRP A 182 10.11 -13.63 16.24
N LEU A 183 11.06 -13.77 15.31
CA LEU A 183 11.86 -14.97 15.14
C LEU A 183 12.79 -15.19 16.33
N PHE A 184 13.39 -14.11 16.87
CA PHE A 184 14.31 -14.21 18.01
C PHE A 184 13.63 -14.45 19.35
N ASN A 185 12.32 -14.16 19.40
CA ASN A 185 11.51 -14.24 20.61
C ASN A 185 10.44 -15.35 20.51
N SER A 186 10.64 -16.33 19.64
CA SER A 186 9.77 -17.50 19.50
C SER A 186 10.56 -18.74 19.10
N ASP A 187 9.94 -19.92 19.23
CA ASP A 187 10.49 -21.19 18.76
C ASP A 187 10.21 -21.43 17.26
N PHE A 188 9.95 -20.38 16.48
CA PHE A 188 9.63 -20.53 15.07
C PHE A 188 10.85 -21.06 14.28
N PRO A 189 10.72 -22.12 13.47
CA PRO A 189 11.87 -22.69 12.78
C PRO A 189 12.47 -21.73 11.75
N VAL A 190 13.73 -21.32 11.96
CA VAL A 190 14.47 -20.41 11.07
C VAL A 190 14.50 -20.94 9.61
N LYS A 191 14.62 -22.26 9.45
CA LYS A 191 14.62 -22.93 8.14
C LYS A 191 13.28 -22.86 7.40
N ASN A 192 12.21 -22.39 8.04
CA ASN A 192 10.91 -22.18 7.43
C ASN A 192 10.69 -20.69 7.09
N VAL A 193 11.68 -19.82 7.29
CA VAL A 193 11.60 -18.42 6.90
C VAL A 193 12.19 -18.25 5.49
N LEU A 194 11.50 -17.46 4.66
CA LEU A 194 11.97 -17.01 3.36
C LEU A 194 12.03 -15.48 3.34
N CYS A 195 13.18 -14.94 2.97
CA CYS A 195 13.39 -13.50 2.82
C CYS A 195 13.97 -13.17 1.44
N GLN A 196 13.50 -12.08 0.84
CA GLN A 196 14.10 -11.55 -0.37
C GLN A 196 15.34 -10.73 -0.01
N TYR A 197 16.47 -10.97 -0.69
CA TYR A 197 17.69 -10.18 -0.52
C TYR A 197 17.87 -9.15 -1.63
N HIS A 198 18.53 -8.04 -1.32
CA HIS A 198 18.83 -6.95 -2.25
C HIS A 198 20.33 -6.73 -2.47
N SER A 199 21.18 -7.36 -1.64
CA SER A 199 22.64 -7.37 -1.80
C SER A 199 23.23 -8.75 -1.47
N GLU A 200 24.42 -9.05 -2.01
CA GLU A 200 25.13 -10.29 -1.67
C GLU A 200 25.58 -10.32 -0.20
N SER A 201 25.80 -9.15 0.41
CA SER A 201 26.06 -9.04 1.86
C SER A 201 24.83 -9.44 2.69
N GLU A 202 23.63 -8.95 2.34
CA GLU A 202 22.39 -9.36 3.01
C GLU A 202 22.15 -10.85 2.86
N LYS A 203 22.33 -11.37 1.64
CA LYS A 203 22.19 -12.80 1.36
C LYS A 203 23.11 -13.62 2.25
N LYS A 204 24.39 -13.26 2.32
CA LYS A 204 25.38 -13.95 3.16
C LYS A 204 24.96 -13.94 4.63
N SER A 205 24.57 -12.79 5.17
CA SER A 205 24.11 -12.67 6.56
C SER A 205 22.88 -13.54 6.86
N LEU A 206 21.90 -13.57 5.94
CA LEU A 206 20.70 -14.39 6.07
C LEU A 206 21.01 -15.90 5.99
N ASP A 207 21.86 -16.29 5.04
CA ASP A 207 22.28 -17.69 4.84
C ASP A 207 23.11 -18.21 6.03
N GLU A 208 23.98 -17.37 6.62
CA GLU A 208 24.75 -17.68 7.84
C GLU A 208 23.86 -17.87 9.05
N TYR A 209 22.78 -17.10 9.16
CA TYR A 209 21.76 -17.28 10.21
C TYR A 209 20.86 -18.50 9.97
N GLY A 210 20.83 -19.03 8.74
CA GLY A 210 20.04 -20.19 8.35
C GLY A 210 18.65 -19.87 7.79
N ILE A 211 18.38 -18.61 7.46
CA ILE A 211 17.15 -18.17 6.77
C ILE A 211 17.26 -18.53 5.29
N ASN A 212 16.17 -18.98 4.65
CA ASN A 212 16.19 -19.18 3.20
C ASN A 212 16.12 -17.84 2.49
N THR A 213 16.89 -17.72 1.43
CA THR A 213 17.03 -16.50 0.65
C THR A 213 16.43 -16.67 -0.74
N THR A 214 15.83 -15.62 -1.28
CA THR A 214 15.40 -15.57 -2.69
C THR A 214 15.74 -14.23 -3.33
N SER A 215 16.07 -14.25 -4.61
CA SER A 215 16.21 -13.02 -5.39
C SER A 215 14.86 -12.36 -5.70
N GLY A 216 13.74 -13.09 -5.50
CA GLY A 216 12.40 -12.69 -5.93
C GLY A 216 11.95 -13.33 -7.25
N HIS A 217 12.76 -14.21 -7.83
CA HIS A 217 12.47 -14.88 -9.09
C HIS A 217 11.25 -15.82 -9.01
N ALA A 218 10.32 -15.72 -9.95
CA ALA A 218 9.18 -16.63 -10.06
C ALA A 218 9.36 -17.58 -11.26
N ASN A 219 9.43 -18.90 -11.01
CA ASN A 219 9.67 -19.88 -12.07
C ASN A 219 8.39 -20.17 -12.86
N ASN A 220 8.23 -19.50 -14.01
CA ASN A 220 7.06 -19.61 -14.87
C ASN A 220 7.17 -20.84 -15.80
N ASN A 221 6.91 -22.03 -15.26
CA ASN A 221 6.80 -23.28 -16.00
C ASN A 221 5.36 -23.84 -15.91
N SER A 222 5.06 -24.91 -16.65
CA SER A 222 3.73 -25.56 -16.66
C SER A 222 3.31 -26.09 -15.28
N GLU A 223 4.25 -26.51 -14.44
CA GLU A 223 3.97 -27.00 -13.08
C GLU A 223 3.44 -25.89 -12.16
N ASN A 224 3.94 -24.66 -12.36
CA ASN A 224 3.55 -23.50 -11.56
C ASN A 224 2.37 -22.71 -12.14
N GLU A 225 1.81 -23.12 -13.28
CA GLU A 225 0.67 -22.45 -13.90
C GLU A 225 -0.51 -22.34 -12.92
N VAL A 226 -1.16 -21.17 -12.89
CA VAL A 226 -2.31 -20.89 -12.02
C VAL A 226 -3.47 -20.41 -12.88
N LYS A 227 -4.61 -21.10 -12.75
CA LYS A 227 -5.84 -20.75 -13.47
C LYS A 227 -6.65 -19.77 -12.62
N ILE A 228 -6.61 -18.49 -12.99
CA ILE A 228 -7.42 -17.45 -12.38
C ILE A 228 -8.77 -17.38 -13.10
N LYS A 229 -9.86 -17.35 -12.33
CA LYS A 229 -11.21 -17.16 -12.89
C LYS A 229 -11.30 -15.79 -13.54
N LYS A 230 -11.78 -15.76 -14.79
CA LYS A 230 -11.91 -14.53 -15.57
C LYS A 230 -12.79 -13.52 -14.86
N ILE A 231 -12.32 -12.28 -14.78
CA ILE A 231 -13.09 -11.16 -14.25
C ILE A 231 -13.65 -10.36 -15.42
N HIS A 232 -14.90 -9.94 -15.28
CA HIS A 232 -15.64 -9.27 -16.34
C HIS A 232 -16.03 -7.87 -15.91
N ILE A 233 -16.35 -7.02 -16.86
CA ILE A 233 -16.87 -5.67 -16.65
C ILE A 233 -18.12 -5.52 -17.51
N SER A 234 -19.17 -4.96 -16.94
CA SER A 234 -20.45 -4.75 -17.62
C SER A 234 -20.44 -3.45 -18.44
N ASN A 235 -21.36 -3.34 -19.39
CA ASN A 235 -21.78 -2.12 -20.08
C ASN A 235 -20.70 -1.04 -20.35
N THR A 236 -19.66 -1.42 -21.11
CA THR A 236 -18.46 -0.57 -21.27
C THR A 236 -18.60 0.62 -22.21
N SER A 237 -19.67 0.67 -23.02
CA SER A 237 -19.87 1.69 -24.07
C SER A 237 -20.28 3.05 -23.51
N ASN A 238 -21.08 3.06 -22.45
CA ASN A 238 -21.67 4.30 -21.91
C ASN A 238 -20.65 5.10 -21.09
N ASN A 239 -19.66 4.44 -20.50
CA ASN A 239 -18.69 5.04 -19.57
C ASN A 239 -17.25 4.70 -19.97
N PRO A 240 -16.74 5.21 -21.11
CA PRO A 240 -15.48 4.77 -21.68
C PRO A 240 -14.26 5.06 -20.79
N GLN A 241 -14.29 6.13 -19.98
CA GLN A 241 -13.14 6.49 -19.12
C GLN A 241 -13.07 5.63 -17.87
N GLU A 242 -14.20 5.50 -17.18
CA GLU A 242 -14.38 4.64 -16.01
C GLU A 242 -14.11 3.19 -16.40
N SER A 243 -14.64 2.74 -17.54
CA SER A 243 -14.37 1.41 -18.12
C SER A 243 -12.88 1.19 -18.35
N LYS A 244 -12.19 2.15 -18.98
CA LYS A 244 -10.73 2.06 -19.19
C LYS A 244 -9.98 1.96 -17.86
N GLN A 245 -10.37 2.75 -16.86
CA GLN A 245 -9.74 2.73 -15.55
C GLN A 245 -9.95 1.39 -14.83
N ILE A 246 -11.19 0.90 -14.77
CA ILE A 246 -11.52 -0.38 -14.13
C ILE A 246 -10.82 -1.54 -14.85
N LYS A 247 -10.77 -1.56 -16.19
CA LYS A 247 -10.02 -2.56 -16.96
C LYS A 247 -8.53 -2.56 -16.60
N ALA A 248 -7.92 -1.39 -16.44
CA ALA A 248 -6.53 -1.28 -16.01
C ALA A 248 -6.31 -1.79 -14.57
N MET A 249 -7.27 -1.54 -13.67
CA MET A 249 -7.23 -2.08 -12.30
C MET A 249 -7.33 -3.61 -12.31
N LEU A 250 -8.27 -4.19 -13.09
CA LEU A 250 -8.45 -5.63 -13.21
C LEU A 250 -7.22 -6.31 -13.82
N ALA A 251 -6.65 -5.76 -14.90
CA ALA A 251 -5.40 -6.25 -15.47
C ALA A 251 -4.26 -6.21 -14.44
N SER A 252 -4.19 -5.16 -13.64
CA SER A 252 -3.21 -5.07 -12.55
C SER A 252 -3.41 -6.15 -11.49
N TYR A 253 -4.66 -6.39 -11.07
CA TYR A 253 -5.00 -7.43 -10.12
C TYR A 253 -4.59 -8.81 -10.64
N GLU A 254 -4.96 -9.15 -11.87
CA GLU A 254 -4.62 -10.43 -12.51
C GLU A 254 -3.11 -10.62 -12.64
N ALA A 255 -2.37 -9.59 -13.06
CA ALA A 255 -0.91 -9.65 -13.18
C ALA A 255 -0.22 -9.84 -11.81
N ILE A 256 -0.68 -9.13 -10.78
CA ILE A 256 -0.17 -9.27 -9.40
C ILE A 256 -0.43 -10.69 -8.91
N ARG A 257 -1.69 -11.14 -8.97
CA ARG A 257 -2.09 -12.47 -8.50
C ARG A 257 -1.30 -13.57 -9.21
N THR A 258 -1.26 -13.55 -10.54
CA THR A 258 -0.54 -14.56 -11.34
C THR A 258 0.94 -14.65 -10.95
N PHE A 259 1.64 -13.51 -10.90
CA PHE A 259 3.06 -13.49 -10.55
C PHE A 259 3.28 -14.08 -9.15
N TRP A 260 2.52 -13.62 -8.16
CA TRP A 260 2.73 -14.04 -6.79
C TRP A 260 2.30 -15.49 -6.55
N SER A 261 1.28 -16.01 -7.24
CA SER A 261 0.91 -17.42 -7.12
C SER A 261 2.04 -18.32 -7.63
N ILE A 262 2.67 -17.96 -8.76
CA ILE A 262 3.85 -18.66 -9.29
C ILE A 262 5.03 -18.54 -8.31
N PHE A 263 5.28 -17.35 -7.77
CA PHE A 263 6.34 -17.13 -6.79
C PHE A 263 6.15 -18.01 -5.54
N PHE A 264 4.94 -18.06 -4.99
CA PHE A 264 4.64 -18.85 -3.80
C PHE A 264 4.73 -20.35 -4.06
N LYS A 265 4.31 -20.83 -5.24
CA LYS A 265 4.56 -22.22 -5.66
C LYS A 265 6.05 -22.52 -5.79
N THR A 266 6.79 -21.66 -6.49
CA THR A 266 8.25 -21.80 -6.73
C THR A 266 9.03 -22.00 -5.42
N HIS A 267 8.59 -21.35 -4.34
CA HIS A 267 9.30 -21.36 -3.06
C HIS A 267 8.58 -22.14 -1.95
N ASN A 268 7.50 -22.85 -2.25
CA ASN A 268 6.63 -23.53 -1.29
C ASN A 268 6.21 -22.63 -0.10
N VAL A 269 5.75 -21.41 -0.39
CA VAL A 269 5.27 -20.47 0.64
C VAL A 269 3.83 -20.82 1.02
N LYS A 270 3.56 -20.85 2.33
CA LYS A 270 2.22 -21.09 2.91
C LYS A 270 1.73 -19.96 3.81
N VAL A 271 2.61 -19.08 4.25
CA VAL A 271 2.26 -17.87 4.99
C VAL A 271 2.95 -16.69 4.31
N ASN A 272 2.18 -15.69 3.92
CA ASN A 272 2.70 -14.43 3.40
C ASN A 272 2.50 -13.34 4.47
N MET A 273 3.59 -12.85 5.05
CA MET A 273 3.58 -11.84 6.10
C MET A 273 3.96 -10.47 5.53
N ILE A 274 3.05 -9.51 5.62
CA ILE A 274 3.19 -8.17 5.04
C ILE A 274 3.08 -7.09 6.12
N TRP A 275 3.86 -6.02 5.99
CA TRP A 275 3.65 -4.79 6.77
C TRP A 275 3.01 -3.67 5.95
N HIS A 276 3.22 -3.67 4.63
CA HIS A 276 2.76 -2.59 3.77
C HIS A 276 1.34 -2.86 3.28
N ARG A 277 0.41 -2.02 3.71
CA ARG A 277 -0.99 -2.09 3.30
C ARG A 277 -1.52 -0.83 2.66
N PHE A 278 -0.71 0.20 2.42
CA PHE A 278 -1.20 1.52 2.03
C PHE A 278 -1.61 1.64 0.55
N ASP A 279 -1.38 0.60 -0.24
CA ASP A 279 -1.86 0.45 -1.62
C ASP A 279 -2.79 -0.78 -1.76
N ASN A 280 -3.25 -1.05 -2.97
CA ASN A 280 -4.07 -2.22 -3.30
C ASN A 280 -3.26 -3.51 -3.55
N HIS A 281 -1.91 -3.45 -3.55
CA HIS A 281 -1.05 -4.56 -3.99
C HIS A 281 -1.31 -5.81 -3.14
N HIS A 282 -1.35 -5.62 -1.82
CA HIS A 282 -1.51 -6.69 -0.85
C HIS A 282 -2.77 -7.54 -1.06
N MET A 283 -3.86 -7.00 -1.62
CA MET A 283 -5.09 -7.76 -1.86
C MET A 283 -4.91 -8.79 -2.99
N GLY A 284 -4.19 -8.41 -4.06
CA GLY A 284 -3.81 -9.35 -5.12
C GLY A 284 -2.82 -10.40 -4.64
N VAL A 285 -1.91 -10.04 -3.73
CA VAL A 285 -0.99 -10.99 -3.09
C VAL A 285 -1.73 -11.94 -2.15
N ALA A 286 -2.73 -11.45 -1.42
CA ALA A 286 -3.54 -12.26 -0.50
C ALA A 286 -4.33 -13.35 -1.26
N ASP A 287 -4.85 -13.03 -2.45
CA ASP A 287 -5.48 -14.05 -3.29
C ASP A 287 -4.47 -14.98 -3.97
N ALA A 288 -3.26 -14.50 -4.23
CA ALA A 288 -2.18 -15.35 -4.74
C ALA A 288 -1.71 -16.42 -3.75
N ILE A 289 -1.58 -16.07 -2.46
CA ILE A 289 -1.21 -17.06 -1.43
C ILE A 289 -2.36 -18.05 -1.19
N LYS A 290 -3.62 -17.59 -1.31
CA LYS A 290 -4.80 -18.46 -1.28
C LYS A 290 -4.81 -19.48 -2.42
N ASP A 291 -4.37 -19.10 -3.64
CA ASP A 291 -4.29 -20.02 -4.78
C ASP A 291 -3.36 -21.23 -4.54
N VAL A 292 -2.42 -21.11 -3.59
CA VAL A 292 -1.49 -22.18 -3.21
C VAL A 292 -1.84 -22.82 -1.87
N GLY A 293 -3.04 -22.55 -1.34
CA GLY A 293 -3.54 -23.08 -0.08
C GLY A 293 -2.86 -22.47 1.16
N GLY A 294 -2.27 -21.29 1.04
CA GLY A 294 -1.70 -20.55 2.16
C GLY A 294 -2.60 -19.41 2.65
N ILE A 295 -2.06 -18.61 3.57
CA ILE A 295 -2.75 -17.46 4.19
C ILE A 295 -1.93 -16.17 4.12
N SER A 296 -2.63 -15.05 4.04
CA SER A 296 -2.08 -13.69 4.10
C SER A 296 -2.22 -13.09 5.49
N VAL A 297 -1.11 -12.59 6.02
CA VAL A 297 -1.00 -12.07 7.39
C VAL A 297 -0.49 -10.64 7.35
N TYR A 298 -1.29 -9.71 7.87
CA TYR A 298 -0.86 -8.33 8.10
C TYR A 298 -0.28 -8.16 9.50
N TRP A 299 0.91 -7.58 9.58
CA TRP A 299 1.54 -7.19 10.82
C TRP A 299 1.80 -5.67 10.85
N PRO A 300 1.27 -4.95 11.85
CA PRO A 300 1.42 -3.50 11.89
C PRO A 300 2.79 -3.12 12.48
N LEU A 301 3.53 -2.28 11.75
CA LEU A 301 4.79 -1.69 12.20
C LEU A 301 4.58 -0.44 13.07
N SER A 302 3.51 0.29 12.80
CA SER A 302 3.21 1.58 13.41
C SER A 302 1.74 1.66 13.80
N PHE A 303 1.46 2.46 14.83
CA PHE A 303 0.11 2.67 15.35
C PHE A 303 -0.64 3.69 14.50
N ASP A 304 -1.74 3.28 13.90
CA ASP A 304 -2.67 4.19 13.25
C ASP A 304 -3.56 4.86 14.30
N GLY A 305 -3.31 6.15 14.56
CA GLY A 305 -4.06 6.92 15.56
C GLY A 305 -5.40 7.49 15.08
N HIS A 306 -5.78 7.24 13.82
CA HIS A 306 -7.06 7.66 13.25
C HIS A 306 -7.35 6.88 11.97
N ARG A 307 -8.62 6.85 11.56
CA ARG A 307 -9.01 6.21 10.29
C ARG A 307 -8.36 6.92 9.11
N GLN A 308 -7.83 6.16 8.17
CA GLN A 308 -7.34 6.66 6.88
C GLN A 308 -7.77 5.71 5.78
N ILE A 309 -8.26 6.24 4.66
CA ILE A 309 -8.78 5.39 3.58
C ILE A 309 -7.69 4.50 2.95
N GLY A 310 -6.45 4.99 2.93
CA GLY A 310 -5.30 4.24 2.45
C GLY A 310 -4.96 3.03 3.32
N ALA A 311 -5.35 3.02 4.60
CA ALA A 311 -5.09 1.90 5.51
C ALA A 311 -6.08 0.73 5.35
N ASN A 312 -7.11 0.87 4.49
CA ASN A 312 -8.05 -0.22 4.19
C ASN A 312 -7.29 -1.48 3.74
N SER A 313 -7.55 -2.62 4.36
CA SER A 313 -6.89 -3.88 4.01
C SER A 313 -7.86 -5.05 3.88
N ASP A 314 -7.49 -6.05 3.08
CA ASP A 314 -8.25 -7.30 2.96
C ASP A 314 -7.28 -8.49 3.03
N VAL A 315 -7.19 -9.11 4.20
CA VAL A 315 -6.22 -10.17 4.54
C VAL A 315 -6.90 -11.32 5.30
N ASP A 316 -6.22 -12.43 5.56
CA ASP A 316 -6.80 -13.53 6.33
C ASP A 316 -6.66 -13.28 7.84
N VAL A 317 -5.48 -12.85 8.26
CA VAL A 317 -5.15 -12.52 9.65
C VAL A 317 -4.59 -11.11 9.73
N ALA A 318 -5.12 -10.29 10.63
CA ALA A 318 -4.57 -8.98 10.95
C ALA A 318 -4.18 -8.92 12.43
N PHE A 319 -2.92 -8.60 12.70
CA PHE A 319 -2.48 -8.25 14.04
C PHE A 319 -2.81 -6.78 14.35
N CYS A 320 -3.08 -6.48 15.61
CA CYS A 320 -3.46 -5.14 16.08
C CYS A 320 -2.84 -4.86 17.46
N PHE A 321 -2.53 -3.59 17.73
CA PHE A 321 -1.96 -3.20 19.04
C PHE A 321 -2.99 -3.29 20.17
N SER A 322 -4.26 -2.99 19.88
CA SER A 322 -5.31 -2.87 20.89
C SER A 322 -6.69 -3.02 20.28
N GLN A 323 -7.73 -3.04 21.13
CA GLN A 323 -9.12 -2.97 20.69
C GLN A 323 -9.40 -1.70 19.88
N TYR A 324 -8.78 -0.58 20.25
CA TYR A 324 -8.90 0.68 19.50
C TYR A 324 -8.41 0.53 18.06
N SER A 325 -7.25 -0.11 17.85
CA SER A 325 -6.73 -0.38 16.50
C SER A 325 -7.68 -1.28 15.71
N ALA A 326 -8.21 -2.34 16.34
CA ALA A 326 -9.17 -3.23 15.69
C ALA A 326 -10.49 -2.54 15.33
N ASP A 327 -10.94 -1.57 16.11
CA ASP A 327 -12.14 -0.78 15.80
C ASP A 327 -11.90 0.26 14.70
N LEU A 328 -10.67 0.80 14.60
CA LEU A 328 -10.28 1.64 13.46
C LEU A 328 -10.29 0.85 12.14
N GLU A 329 -9.85 -0.41 12.13
CA GLU A 329 -9.96 -1.27 10.94
C GLU A 329 -11.38 -1.39 10.42
N LYS A 330 -12.36 -1.52 11.32
CA LYS A 330 -13.78 -1.58 10.94
C LYS A 330 -14.23 -0.27 10.30
N GLN A 331 -13.73 0.87 10.80
CA GLN A 331 -14.07 2.20 10.27
C GLN A 331 -13.46 2.47 8.89
N THR A 332 -12.37 1.81 8.53
CA THR A 332 -11.72 1.93 7.22
C THR A 332 -12.30 0.96 6.19
N ASN A 333 -13.31 0.15 6.53
CA ASN A 333 -13.83 -0.98 5.75
C ASN A 333 -12.79 -2.09 5.50
N SER A 334 -11.77 -2.20 6.36
CA SER A 334 -10.85 -3.34 6.30
C SER A 334 -11.59 -4.65 6.58
N LYS A 335 -11.13 -5.74 5.96
CA LYS A 335 -11.66 -7.08 6.13
C LYS A 335 -10.55 -8.02 6.56
N SER A 336 -10.85 -8.82 7.56
CA SER A 336 -9.99 -9.89 8.03
C SER A 336 -10.84 -10.99 8.63
N SER A 337 -10.48 -12.25 8.38
CA SER A 337 -11.15 -13.39 9.00
C SER A 337 -10.83 -13.47 10.49
N TYR A 338 -9.61 -13.06 10.86
CA TYR A 338 -9.15 -13.01 12.24
C TYR A 338 -8.47 -11.67 12.54
N ASN A 339 -8.88 -11.03 13.63
CA ASN A 339 -8.20 -9.88 14.22
C ASN A 339 -7.59 -10.31 15.56
N ILE A 340 -6.27 -10.23 15.69
CA ILE A 340 -5.54 -10.69 16.88
C ILE A 340 -4.88 -9.48 17.55
N ILE A 341 -5.25 -9.21 18.79
CA ILE A 341 -4.66 -8.13 19.58
C ILE A 341 -3.40 -8.66 20.29
N THR A 342 -2.24 -8.07 19.99
CA THR A 342 -0.94 -8.52 20.50
C THR A 342 -0.21 -7.48 21.36
N GLY A 343 -0.76 -6.28 21.53
CA GLY A 343 -0.03 -5.19 22.19
C GLY A 343 1.06 -4.63 21.29
N TYR A 344 2.07 -3.99 21.88
CA TYR A 344 3.26 -3.52 21.15
C TYR A 344 4.22 -4.69 20.90
N PRO A 345 4.42 -5.16 19.65
CA PRO A 345 5.20 -6.37 19.38
C PRO A 345 6.67 -6.30 19.79
N ARG A 346 7.21 -5.09 20.02
CA ARG A 346 8.61 -4.84 20.36
C ARG A 346 8.82 -4.38 21.80
N ASP A 347 7.91 -4.69 22.73
CA ASP A 347 8.06 -4.30 24.15
C ASP A 347 9.32 -4.92 24.80
N TYR A 348 9.82 -6.04 24.26
CA TYR A 348 11.08 -6.67 24.68
C TYR A 348 12.33 -5.79 24.47
N SER A 349 12.28 -4.78 23.59
CA SER A 349 13.46 -3.97 23.19
C SER A 349 13.93 -3.01 24.29
N GLY A 350 13.02 -2.50 25.12
CA GLY A 350 13.30 -1.48 26.13
C GLY A 350 14.39 -1.89 27.12
N PRO A 351 14.30 -3.09 27.74
CA PRO A 351 15.34 -3.61 28.62
C PRO A 351 16.74 -3.68 27.98
N LEU A 352 16.83 -4.08 26.70
CA LEU A 352 18.10 -4.24 25.98
C LEU A 352 18.80 -2.89 25.73
N LEU A 353 18.02 -1.86 25.39
CA LEU A 353 18.55 -0.53 25.06
C LEU A 353 18.69 0.42 26.25
N LYS A 354 18.18 0.05 27.44
CA LYS A 354 18.13 0.93 28.62
C LYS A 354 19.49 1.49 29.02
N LYS A 355 20.54 0.66 28.97
CA LYS A 355 21.91 1.07 29.34
C LYS A 355 22.45 2.13 28.37
N GLU A 356 22.26 1.91 27.06
CA GLU A 356 22.72 2.83 26.02
C GLU A 356 21.94 4.13 26.04
N ALA A 357 20.61 4.05 26.18
CA ALA A 357 19.74 5.21 26.34
C ALA A 357 20.13 6.07 27.56
N LYS A 358 20.53 5.43 28.68
CA LYS A 358 21.02 6.14 29.87
C LYS A 358 22.33 6.87 29.60
N LYS A 359 23.29 6.24 28.93
CA LYS A 359 24.57 6.88 28.54
C LYS A 359 24.34 8.09 27.63
N LEU A 360 23.44 7.95 26.64
CA LEU A 360 23.08 9.05 25.75
C LEU A 360 22.46 10.21 26.53
N ARG A 361 21.54 9.90 27.44
CA ARG A 361 20.91 10.89 28.32
C ARG A 361 21.93 11.65 29.17
N GLU A 362 22.84 10.94 29.83
CA GLU A 362 23.91 11.53 30.64
C GLU A 362 24.77 12.47 29.78
N LYS A 363 25.21 12.01 28.61
CA LYS A 363 25.96 12.83 27.66
C LYS A 363 25.22 14.12 27.28
N LEU A 364 23.91 14.05 27.00
CA LEU A 364 23.12 15.23 26.67
C LEU A 364 23.05 16.21 27.85
N ILE A 365 22.83 15.70 29.08
CA ILE A 365 22.77 16.52 30.30
C ILE A 365 24.12 17.19 30.59
N ASP A 366 25.22 16.45 30.47
CA ASP A 366 26.58 16.97 30.69
C ASP A 366 26.94 18.07 29.68
N ASN A 367 26.30 18.08 28.51
CA ASN A 367 26.42 19.14 27.50
C ASN A 367 25.37 20.25 27.66
N GLY A 368 24.74 20.36 28.82
CA GLY A 368 23.84 21.45 29.19
C GLY A 368 22.37 21.26 28.81
N ALA A 369 21.97 20.09 28.30
CA ALA A 369 20.56 19.82 28.02
C ALA A 369 19.75 19.73 29.34
N LYS A 370 18.81 20.66 29.52
CA LYS A 370 17.91 20.69 30.71
C LYS A 370 16.63 19.88 30.51
N LYS A 371 16.22 19.68 29.26
CA LYS A 371 15.05 18.92 28.84
C LYS A 371 15.41 18.14 27.59
N ILE A 372 15.06 16.86 27.56
CA ILE A 372 15.27 15.98 26.41
C ILE A 372 13.88 15.58 25.93
N VAL A 373 13.55 15.94 24.70
CA VAL A 373 12.31 15.58 24.04
C VAL A 373 12.67 14.65 22.90
N PHE A 374 12.03 13.48 22.86
CA PHE A 374 12.17 12.53 21.78
C PHE A 374 10.95 12.63 20.86
N VAL A 375 11.20 12.88 19.59
CA VAL A 375 10.18 12.98 18.55
C VAL A 375 10.56 12.01 17.44
N ILE A 376 9.66 11.08 17.13
CA ILE A 376 9.80 10.17 15.99
C ILE A 376 8.88 10.67 14.90
N ASP A 377 9.44 11.12 13.78
CA ASP A 377 8.71 11.32 12.53
C ASP A 377 9.22 10.26 11.55
N GLU A 378 8.39 9.27 11.23
CA GLU A 378 8.74 8.22 10.26
C GLU A 378 8.91 8.76 8.82
N ASN A 379 8.68 10.06 8.59
CA ASN A 379 8.72 10.72 7.29
C ASN A 379 9.75 11.85 7.18
N SER A 380 10.89 11.77 7.88
CA SER A 380 12.01 12.68 7.65
C SER A 380 12.72 12.34 6.33
N VAL A 381 12.08 12.63 5.20
CA VAL A 381 12.73 12.70 3.89
C VAL A 381 13.44 14.06 3.83
N ASP A 382 14.72 14.06 3.45
CA ASP A 382 15.48 15.26 3.11
C ASP A 382 14.87 15.94 1.87
N ASP A 383 13.75 16.61 2.03
CA ASP A 383 13.12 17.41 0.98
C ASP A 383 13.09 18.86 1.44
N SER A 384 13.96 19.65 0.79
CA SER A 384 14.18 21.08 1.02
C SER A 384 12.96 21.97 0.82
N ARG A 385 11.81 21.40 0.44
CA ARG A 385 10.51 22.10 0.36
C ARG A 385 9.70 22.00 1.66
N TRP A 386 10.16 21.25 2.65
CA TRP A 386 9.46 21.00 3.93
C TRP A 386 10.28 21.36 5.18
N HIS A 387 11.59 21.51 5.03
CA HIS A 387 12.45 22.35 5.87
C HIS A 387 12.46 23.78 5.32
#